data_AF-A0A077UGK8-F1
#
_entry.id   AF-A0A077UGK8-F1
#
_cell.length_a   1.000
_cell.length_b   1.000
_cell.length_c   1.000
_cell.angle_alpha   90.00
_cell.angle_beta   90.00
_cell.angle_gamma   90.00
#
_symmetry.space_group_name_H-M   'P 1'
#
loop_
_entity.id
_entity.type
_entity.pdbx_description
1 polymer ?
#
loop_
_entity_poly.entity_id
_entity_poly.type
_entity_poly.pdbx_seq_one_letter_code
_entity_poly.pdbx_strand_id
1 'polypeptide(L)'
;MEEHKKSNAWALFPLLLFVMLFLGVGIITGDFTSMPLNVAITITVIVALLMNRKESFTKKVEVFTKGAGHSNIILMMLIFILAGAFSNTAEKMGGVKSTVNLGLSLIPENLIIVGLFVICMFVSISMGTSVGTVAAIAPVGYGFAQATDVPTALAMATVVGGAMFGDNLSMISDTTIAAVRTQHTKMKDKFRVNFKIVLPGAILTIVILYFLTNGISLNHAKNYDYDLIKVVPYIIVLVLALLGVNVIIVLIGGTLLAGIIGLMDGSFGWMGLLDAISKGIISMEDIAMIALLIGGLVGIIQHNGGIQWLLQFVRSKVKSKRGAELGIASLVSVADIATANNTISIIMSGPLAKNIADEYEVDPRKSASILDIFGGCFQGLLPYSPQVISAAGVAGISPLMLFPYSIYPILLGVCGLVAIIFNFPKLKKNSNHDGVG
;
A
#
# COMPACT_ATOMS: atom_id res chain seq x y z
N MET A 1 -27.43 -4.10 -21.78
CA MET A 1 -28.41 -3.62 -20.80
C MET A 1 -27.70 -3.60 -19.45
N GLU A 2 -27.06 -2.48 -19.08
CA GLU A 2 -26.51 -2.34 -17.74
C GLU A 2 -27.68 -2.18 -16.78
N GLU A 3 -27.88 -3.17 -15.90
CA GLU A 3 -28.73 -3.03 -14.72
C GLU A 3 -28.39 -1.72 -14.02
N HIS A 4 -29.36 -0.82 -13.89
CA HIS A 4 -29.26 0.36 -13.04
C HIS A 4 -29.02 -0.08 -11.59
N LYS A 5 -27.76 -0.36 -11.24
CA LYS A 5 -27.35 -0.60 -9.86
C LYS A 5 -27.76 0.63 -9.05
N LYS A 6 -28.50 0.39 -7.95
CA LYS A 6 -28.99 1.43 -7.04
C LYS A 6 -27.81 2.32 -6.62
N SER A 7 -27.96 3.62 -6.85
CA SER A 7 -27.00 4.66 -6.45
C SER A 7 -27.46 5.27 -5.14
N ASN A 8 -26.60 5.30 -4.12
CA ASN A 8 -26.96 5.78 -2.79
C ASN A 8 -25.77 6.43 -2.06
N ALA A 9 -25.78 7.76 -1.95
CA ALA A 9 -24.76 8.53 -1.23
C ALA A 9 -24.62 8.10 0.23
N TRP A 10 -25.74 7.79 0.90
CA TRP A 10 -25.76 7.43 2.31
C TRP A 10 -24.95 6.17 2.60
N ALA A 11 -24.77 5.29 1.62
CA ALA A 11 -23.96 4.08 1.79
C ALA A 11 -22.49 4.38 2.14
N LEU A 12 -21.97 5.59 1.89
CA LEU A 12 -20.61 6.00 2.24
C LEU A 12 -20.48 6.54 3.67
N PHE A 13 -21.61 6.77 4.37
CA PHE A 13 -21.59 7.33 5.72
C PHE A 13 -20.72 6.54 6.72
N PRO A 14 -20.71 5.19 6.73
CA PRO A 14 -19.85 4.44 7.64
C PRO A 14 -18.36 4.75 7.48
N LEU A 15 -17.90 4.94 6.24
CA LEU A 15 -16.52 5.34 5.97
C LEU A 15 -16.25 6.77 6.46
N LEU A 16 -17.16 7.69 6.21
CA LEU A 16 -17.04 9.07 6.72
C LEU A 16 -16.99 9.09 8.25
N LEU A 17 -17.85 8.30 8.89
CA LEU A 17 -17.86 8.14 10.34
C LEU A 17 -16.52 7.57 10.84
N PHE A 18 -15.94 6.59 10.13
CA PHE A 18 -14.66 6.01 10.50
C PHE A 18 -13.55 7.05 10.51
N VAL A 19 -13.46 7.85 9.43
CA VAL A 19 -12.50 8.95 9.34
C VAL A 19 -12.75 10.01 10.42
N MET A 20 -14.02 10.37 10.66
CA MET A 20 -14.40 11.37 11.68
C MET A 20 -14.08 10.91 13.10
N LEU A 21 -14.34 9.65 13.45
CA LEU A 21 -14.03 9.12 14.78
C LEU A 21 -12.53 9.12 15.02
N PHE A 22 -11.77 8.64 14.04
CA PHE A 22 -10.33 8.49 14.20
C PHE A 22 -9.59 9.83 14.16
N LEU A 23 -9.87 10.70 13.18
CA LEU A 23 -9.27 12.03 13.12
C LEU A 23 -9.84 12.98 14.18
N GLY A 24 -11.15 12.94 14.42
CA GLY A 24 -11.82 13.82 15.36
C GLY A 24 -11.33 13.63 16.79
N VAL A 25 -11.21 12.37 17.24
CA VAL A 25 -10.62 12.09 18.56
C VAL A 25 -9.18 12.56 18.61
N GLY A 26 -8.36 12.25 17.61
CA GLY A 26 -6.95 12.69 17.59
C GLY A 26 -6.76 14.21 17.58
N ILE A 27 -7.64 14.96 16.91
CA ILE A 27 -7.63 16.43 16.94
C ILE A 27 -8.06 16.97 18.32
N ILE A 28 -9.09 16.36 18.93
CA ILE A 28 -9.60 16.80 20.24
C ILE A 28 -8.60 16.51 21.37
N THR A 29 -7.96 15.34 21.34
CA THR A 29 -7.00 14.92 22.36
C THR A 29 -5.60 15.47 22.10
N GLY A 30 -5.31 15.93 20.87
CA GLY A 30 -3.96 16.24 20.41
C GLY A 30 -3.09 15.00 20.21
N ASP A 31 -3.66 13.79 20.34
CA ASP A 31 -2.97 12.52 20.25
C ASP A 31 -3.77 11.52 19.40
N PHE A 32 -3.27 11.28 18.19
CA PHE A 32 -3.85 10.36 17.22
C PHE A 32 -3.71 8.88 17.60
N THR A 33 -3.03 8.55 18.71
CA THR A 33 -3.01 7.19 19.26
C THR A 33 -4.16 6.92 20.23
N SER A 34 -4.83 7.98 20.71
CA SER A 34 -5.93 7.90 21.67
C SER A 34 -7.16 7.16 21.15
N MET A 35 -7.38 7.09 19.84
CA MET A 35 -8.46 6.31 19.22
C MET A 35 -7.89 5.02 18.62
N PRO A 36 -8.09 3.84 19.22
CA PRO A 36 -7.67 2.59 18.62
C PRO A 36 -8.39 2.32 17.30
N LEU A 37 -7.63 1.89 16.29
CA LEU A 37 -8.15 1.66 14.93
C LEU A 37 -9.20 0.53 14.91
N ASN A 38 -8.99 -0.52 15.69
CA ASN A 38 -9.92 -1.65 15.86
C ASN A 38 -11.27 -1.21 16.47
N VAL A 39 -11.27 -0.27 17.43
CA VAL A 39 -12.49 0.28 18.02
C VAL A 39 -13.25 1.13 17.01
N ALA A 40 -12.54 2.03 16.32
CA ALA A 40 -13.14 2.90 15.31
C ALA A 40 -13.82 2.08 14.19
N ILE A 41 -13.10 1.08 13.65
CA ILE A 41 -13.67 0.24 12.58
C ILE A 41 -14.85 -0.59 13.08
N THR A 42 -14.78 -1.15 14.29
CA THR A 42 -15.89 -1.94 14.86
C THR A 42 -17.17 -1.11 14.99
N ILE A 43 -17.07 0.11 15.52
CA ILE A 43 -18.22 1.03 15.60
C ILE A 43 -18.82 1.28 14.22
N THR A 44 -17.97 1.49 13.22
CA THR A 44 -18.43 1.81 11.86
C THR A 44 -19.05 0.61 11.14
N VAL A 45 -18.55 -0.60 11.38
CA VAL A 45 -19.16 -1.86 10.90
C VAL A 45 -20.53 -2.05 11.53
N ILE A 46 -20.68 -1.81 12.84
CA ILE A 46 -21.98 -1.86 13.51
C ILE A 46 -22.95 -0.88 12.86
N VAL A 47 -22.54 0.38 12.65
CA VAL A 47 -23.36 1.38 11.97
C VAL A 47 -23.73 0.93 10.55
N ALA A 48 -22.78 0.38 9.77
CA ALA A 48 -23.03 -0.12 8.43
C ALA A 48 -24.06 -1.27 8.41
N LEU A 49 -24.01 -2.19 9.37
CA LEU A 49 -24.98 -3.29 9.52
C LEU A 49 -26.37 -2.81 9.96
N LEU A 50 -26.44 -1.71 10.72
CA LEU A 50 -27.70 -1.09 11.13
C LEU A 50 -28.35 -0.26 10.01
N MET A 51 -27.55 0.19 9.04
CA MET A 51 -28.04 0.88 7.85
C MET A 51 -28.83 -0.03 6.90
N ASN A 52 -29.52 0.56 5.92
CA ASN A 52 -30.40 -0.15 4.98
C ASN A 52 -31.45 -1.03 5.67
N ARG A 53 -32.42 -0.39 6.34
CA ARG A 53 -33.53 -1.06 7.06
C ARG A 53 -34.43 -1.93 6.18
N LYS A 54 -34.27 -1.90 4.85
CA LYS A 54 -35.07 -2.68 3.90
C LYS A 54 -34.59 -4.13 3.77
N GLU A 55 -33.37 -4.43 4.21
CA GLU A 55 -32.80 -5.78 4.17
C GLU A 55 -32.70 -6.39 5.58
N SER A 56 -32.82 -7.72 5.66
CA SER A 56 -32.67 -8.45 6.92
C SER A 56 -31.24 -8.36 7.44
N PHE A 57 -31.09 -8.40 8.76
CA PHE A 57 -29.76 -8.38 9.38
C PHE A 57 -28.88 -9.54 8.90
N THR A 58 -29.45 -10.75 8.77
CA THR A 58 -28.76 -11.93 8.24
C THR A 58 -28.17 -11.69 6.85
N LYS A 59 -28.92 -11.02 5.95
CA LYS A 59 -28.41 -10.74 4.60
C LYS A 59 -27.22 -9.78 4.63
N LYS A 60 -27.26 -8.78 5.50
CA LYS A 60 -26.16 -7.83 5.67
C LYS A 60 -24.91 -8.49 6.23
N VAL A 61 -25.07 -9.42 7.18
CA VAL A 61 -23.96 -10.23 7.70
C VAL A 61 -23.37 -11.12 6.60
N GLU A 62 -24.18 -11.74 5.75
CA GLU A 62 -23.70 -12.52 4.59
C GLU A 62 -22.89 -11.65 3.61
N VAL A 63 -23.38 -10.44 3.31
CA VAL A 63 -22.66 -9.46 2.48
C VAL A 63 -21.34 -9.06 3.13
N PHE A 64 -21.35 -8.79 4.43
CA PHE A 64 -20.15 -8.46 5.19
C PHE A 64 -19.12 -9.59 5.15
N THR A 65 -19.51 -10.83 5.46
CA THR A 65 -18.58 -11.96 5.48
C THR A 65 -18.04 -12.28 4.09
N LYS A 66 -18.84 -12.10 3.04
CA LYS A 66 -18.37 -12.22 1.66
C LYS A 66 -17.35 -11.14 1.29
N GLY A 67 -17.55 -9.90 1.73
CA GLY A 67 -16.59 -8.81 1.55
C GLY A 67 -15.29 -9.04 2.32
N ALA A 68 -15.41 -9.43 3.60
CA ALA A 68 -14.29 -9.78 4.47
C ALA A 68 -13.49 -10.99 3.94
N GLY A 69 -14.19 -11.96 3.35
CA GLY A 69 -13.62 -13.17 2.75
C GLY A 69 -13.06 -13.00 1.34
N HIS A 70 -12.97 -11.76 0.82
CA HIS A 70 -12.40 -11.52 -0.49
C HIS A 70 -10.92 -11.97 -0.52
N SER A 71 -10.49 -12.69 -1.56
CA SER A 71 -9.18 -13.36 -1.60
C SER A 71 -8.00 -12.42 -1.32
N ASN A 72 -8.05 -11.18 -1.80
CA ASN A 72 -7.00 -10.19 -1.52
C ASN A 72 -6.90 -9.83 -0.03
N ILE A 73 -8.03 -9.73 0.68
CA ILE A 73 -8.06 -9.41 2.12
C ILE A 73 -7.49 -10.59 2.91
N ILE A 74 -7.91 -11.81 2.60
CA ILE A 74 -7.39 -13.03 3.24
C ILE A 74 -5.88 -13.18 2.98
N LEU A 75 -5.44 -12.94 1.74
CA LEU A 75 -4.03 -12.99 1.38
C LEU A 75 -3.21 -11.96 2.16
N MET A 76 -3.71 -10.73 2.33
CA MET A 76 -3.06 -9.72 3.16
C MET A 76 -2.93 -10.17 4.63
N MET A 77 -3.98 -10.75 5.22
CA MET A 77 -3.92 -11.26 6.59
C MET A 77 -2.83 -12.31 6.76
N LEU A 78 -2.72 -13.25 5.81
CA LEU A 78 -1.67 -14.27 5.81
C LEU A 78 -0.27 -13.64 5.71
N ILE A 79 -0.11 -12.62 4.86
CA ILE A 79 1.16 -11.89 4.75
C ILE A 79 1.53 -11.24 6.08
N PHE A 80 0.59 -10.58 6.77
CA PHE A 80 0.87 -9.90 8.03
C PHE A 80 1.31 -10.88 9.11
N ILE A 81 0.60 -11.99 9.27
CA ILE A 81 0.94 -13.06 10.22
C ILE A 81 2.35 -13.61 9.94
N LEU A 82 2.68 -13.89 8.68
CA LEU A 82 3.99 -14.41 8.30
C LEU A 82 5.11 -13.37 8.42
N ALA A 83 4.81 -12.09 8.16
CA ALA A 83 5.77 -11.00 8.32
C ALA A 83 6.11 -10.79 9.80
N GLY A 84 5.11 -10.86 10.69
CA GLY A 84 5.31 -10.83 12.13
C GLY A 84 6.18 -11.99 12.61
N ALA A 85 5.87 -13.22 12.18
CA ALA A 85 6.67 -14.41 12.47
C ALA A 85 8.13 -14.22 12.04
N PHE A 86 8.36 -13.83 10.77
CA PHE A 86 9.70 -13.58 10.26
C PHE A 86 10.43 -12.50 11.05
N SER A 87 9.78 -11.34 11.25
CA SER A 87 10.38 -10.17 11.90
C SER A 87 10.85 -10.50 13.31
N ASN A 88 9.99 -11.11 14.13
CA ASN A 88 10.34 -11.38 15.53
C ASN A 88 11.34 -12.55 15.66
N THR A 89 11.26 -13.59 14.82
CA THR A 89 12.29 -14.65 14.78
C THR A 89 13.65 -14.08 14.36
N ALA A 90 13.68 -13.24 13.33
CA ALA A 90 14.90 -12.62 12.83
C ALA A 90 15.49 -11.60 13.81
N GLU A 91 14.66 -10.87 14.54
CA GLU A 91 15.08 -10.00 15.63
C GLU A 91 15.71 -10.80 16.78
N LYS A 92 15.03 -11.87 17.23
CA LYS A 92 15.50 -12.70 18.34
C LYS A 92 16.82 -13.42 18.06
N MET A 93 17.10 -13.79 16.81
CA MET A 93 18.42 -14.33 16.45
C MET A 93 19.51 -13.26 16.34
N GLY A 94 19.18 -11.97 16.44
CA GLY A 94 20.13 -10.86 16.27
C GLY A 94 20.38 -10.43 14.81
N GLY A 95 19.51 -10.85 13.88
CA GLY A 95 19.60 -10.51 12.47
C GLY A 95 19.34 -9.04 12.19
N VAL A 96 18.38 -8.42 12.89
CA VAL A 96 18.10 -6.97 12.78
C VAL A 96 19.37 -6.17 13.07
N LYS A 97 19.98 -6.39 14.24
CA LYS A 97 21.22 -5.70 14.65
C LYS A 97 22.35 -5.90 13.63
N SER A 98 22.58 -7.13 13.19
CA SER A 98 23.67 -7.45 12.26
C SER A 98 23.46 -6.82 10.88
N THR A 99 22.23 -6.83 10.37
CA THR A 99 21.89 -6.28 9.04
C THR A 99 22.08 -4.76 9.03
N VAL A 100 21.68 -4.11 10.11
CA VAL A 100 21.80 -2.67 10.25
C VAL A 100 23.25 -2.23 10.42
N ASN A 101 24.02 -2.93 11.25
CA ASN A 101 25.45 -2.66 11.43
C ASN A 101 26.24 -2.89 10.14
N LEU A 102 25.90 -3.91 9.34
CA LEU A 102 26.47 -4.11 8.01
C LEU A 102 26.08 -2.98 7.04
N GLY A 103 24.82 -2.52 7.07
CA GLY A 103 24.39 -1.39 6.26
C GLY A 103 25.16 -0.11 6.59
N LEU A 104 25.34 0.18 7.88
CA LEU A 104 26.09 1.34 8.37
C LEU A 104 27.60 1.26 8.08
N SER A 105 28.18 0.06 7.94
CA SER A 105 29.59 -0.09 7.58
C SER A 105 29.87 0.09 6.08
N LEU A 106 28.86 -0.11 5.23
CA LEU A 106 28.99 -0.06 3.77
C LEU A 106 28.41 1.22 3.14
N ILE A 107 27.35 1.78 3.71
CA ILE A 107 26.58 2.88 3.13
C ILE A 107 26.68 4.10 4.05
N PRO A 108 27.01 5.29 3.51
CA PRO A 108 26.94 6.53 4.26
C PRO A 108 25.56 6.72 4.92
N GLU A 109 25.53 7.13 6.18
CA GLU A 109 24.31 7.19 7.01
C GLU A 109 23.17 7.98 6.34
N ASN A 110 23.50 9.13 5.76
CA ASN A 110 22.55 9.99 5.04
C ASN A 110 21.93 9.31 3.81
N LEU A 111 22.56 8.26 3.27
CA LEU A 111 22.07 7.50 2.12
C LEU A 111 21.30 6.24 2.50
N ILE A 112 21.21 5.85 3.77
CA ILE A 112 20.53 4.61 4.15
C ILE A 112 19.03 4.64 3.82
N ILE A 113 18.34 5.72 4.18
CA ILE A 113 16.90 5.87 3.89
C ILE A 113 16.65 6.03 2.38
N VAL A 114 17.56 6.69 1.67
CA VAL A 114 17.53 6.76 0.20
C VAL A 114 17.71 5.36 -0.41
N GLY A 115 18.68 4.58 0.07
CA GLY A 115 18.93 3.21 -0.35
C GLY A 115 17.72 2.31 -0.07
N LEU A 116 17.11 2.45 1.11
CA LEU A 116 15.89 1.73 1.49
C LEU A 116 14.75 2.02 0.51
N PHE A 117 14.52 3.30 0.17
CA PHE A 117 13.53 3.70 -0.83
C PHE A 117 13.80 3.01 -2.18
N VAL A 118 15.03 3.08 -2.68
CA VAL A 118 15.43 2.52 -3.97
C VAL A 118 15.29 0.99 -3.99
N ILE A 119 15.69 0.30 -2.92
CA ILE A 119 15.53 -1.15 -2.79
C ILE A 119 14.03 -1.50 -2.85
N CYS A 120 13.18 -0.79 -2.10
CA CYS A 120 11.74 -0.99 -2.14
C CYS A 120 11.15 -0.78 -3.55
N MET A 121 11.64 0.22 -4.30
CA MET A 121 11.21 0.42 -5.68
C MET A 121 11.49 -0.81 -6.55
N PHE A 122 12.71 -1.32 -6.53
CA PHE A 122 13.09 -2.47 -7.37
C PHE A 122 12.35 -3.74 -6.96
N VAL A 123 12.26 -4.00 -5.66
CA VAL A 123 11.54 -5.16 -5.14
C VAL A 123 10.07 -5.11 -5.55
N SER A 124 9.41 -3.95 -5.43
CA SER A 124 8.00 -3.87 -5.81
C SER A 124 7.76 -3.94 -7.31
N ILE A 125 8.68 -3.43 -8.14
CA ILE A 125 8.65 -3.68 -9.59
C ILE A 125 8.69 -5.19 -9.87
N SER A 126 9.62 -5.91 -9.23
CA SER A 126 9.84 -7.34 -9.41
C SER A 126 8.73 -8.22 -8.86
N MET A 127 8.23 -7.95 -7.65
CA MET A 127 7.18 -8.73 -7.01
C MET A 127 5.79 -8.41 -7.58
N GLY A 128 5.60 -7.20 -8.11
CA GLY A 128 4.29 -6.74 -8.59
C GLY A 128 3.25 -6.56 -7.49
N THR A 129 3.67 -6.34 -6.24
CA THR A 129 2.76 -6.07 -5.13
C THR A 129 3.37 -5.07 -4.17
N SER A 130 2.62 -4.02 -3.82
CA SER A 130 3.03 -3.04 -2.81
C SER A 130 2.97 -3.64 -1.40
N VAL A 131 1.88 -4.33 -1.04
CA VAL A 131 1.71 -4.92 0.31
C VAL A 131 2.78 -5.97 0.61
N GLY A 132 3.02 -6.87 -0.34
CA GLY A 132 4.05 -7.91 -0.17
C GLY A 132 5.45 -7.31 -0.04
N THR A 133 5.74 -6.22 -0.78
CA THR A 133 7.02 -5.51 -0.67
C THR A 133 7.19 -4.84 0.68
N VAL A 134 6.16 -4.15 1.17
CA VAL A 134 6.19 -3.53 2.50
C VAL A 134 6.41 -4.61 3.57
N ALA A 135 5.66 -5.70 3.54
CA ALA A 135 5.80 -6.79 4.51
C ALA A 135 7.21 -7.42 4.51
N ALA A 136 7.83 -7.55 3.34
CA ALA A 136 9.18 -8.10 3.22
C ALA A 136 10.29 -7.15 3.71
N ILE A 137 10.14 -5.83 3.48
CA ILE A 137 11.21 -4.84 3.71
C ILE A 137 11.01 -4.01 4.99
N ALA A 138 9.79 -3.86 5.49
CA ALA A 138 9.51 -3.12 6.72
C ALA A 138 10.35 -3.60 7.92
N PRO A 139 10.61 -4.91 8.13
CA PRO A 139 11.50 -5.34 9.22
C PRO A 139 12.93 -4.77 9.11
N VAL A 140 13.44 -4.65 7.88
CA VAL A 140 14.76 -4.05 7.61
C VAL A 140 14.73 -2.56 7.90
N GLY A 141 13.70 -1.86 7.41
CA GLY A 141 13.53 -0.43 7.67
C GLY A 141 13.37 -0.11 9.17
N TYR A 142 12.66 -0.97 9.91
CA TYR A 142 12.44 -0.83 11.34
C TYR A 142 13.74 -1.02 12.11
N GLY A 143 14.54 -2.02 11.72
CA GLY A 143 15.89 -2.20 12.23
C GLY A 143 16.77 -0.96 12.09
N PHE A 144 16.78 -0.34 10.90
CA PHE A 144 17.57 0.87 10.66
C PHE A 144 17.13 2.03 11.55
N ALA A 145 15.82 2.24 11.70
CA ALA A 145 15.29 3.26 12.59
C ALA A 145 15.67 3.03 14.07
N GLN A 146 15.80 1.78 14.52
CA GLN A 146 16.19 1.48 15.91
C GLN A 146 17.68 1.66 16.19
N ALA A 147 18.54 1.60 15.16
CA ALA A 147 19.98 1.77 15.35
C ALA A 147 20.51 3.17 15.02
N THR A 148 19.68 3.98 14.36
CA THR A 148 20.00 5.37 13.97
C THR A 148 19.03 6.33 14.66
N ASP A 149 19.28 7.63 14.60
CA ASP A 149 18.32 8.63 15.09
C ASP A 149 17.22 8.97 14.06
N VAL A 150 17.06 8.13 13.03
CA VAL A 150 15.99 8.28 12.03
C VAL A 150 14.64 8.01 12.70
N PRO A 151 13.64 8.91 12.58
CA PRO A 151 12.30 8.64 13.07
C PRO A 151 11.73 7.35 12.45
N THR A 152 11.27 6.41 13.27
CA THR A 152 10.68 5.14 12.81
C THR A 152 9.57 5.35 11.77
N ALA A 153 8.74 6.38 11.99
CA ALA A 153 7.69 6.73 11.06
C ALA A 153 8.21 7.15 9.68
N LEU A 154 9.35 7.84 9.60
CA LEU A 154 9.98 8.21 8.33
C LEU A 154 10.51 6.97 7.60
N ALA A 155 11.21 6.08 8.30
CA ALA A 155 11.72 4.84 7.69
C ALA A 155 10.56 3.99 7.13
N MET A 156 9.48 3.85 7.89
CA MET A 156 8.30 3.09 7.48
C MET A 156 7.55 3.74 6.32
N ALA A 157 7.33 5.05 6.36
CA ALA A 157 6.72 5.78 5.25
C ALA A 157 7.59 5.73 3.97
N THR A 158 8.91 5.67 4.13
CA THR A 158 9.86 5.49 3.01
C THR A 158 9.69 4.11 2.35
N VAL A 159 9.57 3.05 3.15
CA VAL A 159 9.30 1.69 2.65
C VAL A 159 7.98 1.67 1.89
N VAL A 160 6.91 2.25 2.46
CA VAL A 160 5.60 2.37 1.81
C VAL A 160 5.71 3.12 0.48
N GLY A 161 6.41 4.26 0.47
CA GLY A 161 6.62 5.05 -0.74
C GLY A 161 7.33 4.28 -1.84
N GLY A 162 8.45 3.61 -1.53
CA GLY A 162 9.20 2.83 -2.51
C GLY A 162 8.39 1.66 -3.07
N ALA A 163 7.65 0.98 -2.20
CA ALA A 163 6.74 -0.09 -2.61
C ALA A 163 5.64 0.44 -3.55
N MET A 164 5.08 1.61 -3.28
CA MET A 164 4.05 2.20 -4.15
C MET A 164 4.59 2.63 -5.51
N PHE A 165 5.83 3.11 -5.59
CA PHE A 165 6.46 3.40 -6.88
C PHE A 165 6.55 2.14 -7.74
N GLY A 166 7.05 1.05 -7.16
CA GLY A 166 7.26 -0.16 -7.93
C GLY A 166 5.96 -0.86 -8.33
N ASP A 167 4.96 -0.91 -7.45
CA ASP A 167 3.64 -1.46 -7.74
C ASP A 167 2.97 -0.75 -8.92
N ASN A 168 3.07 0.59 -8.95
CA ASN A 168 2.51 1.41 -10.01
C ASN A 168 3.22 1.24 -11.37
N LEU A 169 4.48 0.77 -11.39
CA LEU A 169 5.23 0.51 -12.61
C LEU A 169 5.30 -0.96 -13.00
N SER A 170 4.99 -1.88 -12.10
CA SER A 170 5.15 -3.31 -12.36
C SER A 170 4.20 -3.80 -13.46
N MET A 171 4.75 -4.49 -14.46
CA MET A 171 3.95 -5.08 -15.53
C MET A 171 3.22 -6.36 -15.12
N ILE A 172 3.45 -6.86 -13.91
CA ILE A 172 2.79 -8.06 -13.40
C ILE A 172 1.85 -7.75 -12.23
N SER A 173 1.75 -6.47 -11.81
CA SER A 173 0.86 -6.06 -10.73
C SER A 173 -0.62 -6.12 -11.14
N ASP A 174 -1.46 -6.59 -10.22
CA ASP A 174 -2.92 -6.67 -10.38
C ASP A 174 -3.53 -5.31 -10.73
N THR A 175 -3.02 -4.23 -10.13
CA THR A 175 -3.49 -2.85 -10.39
C THR A 175 -3.20 -2.44 -11.83
N THR A 176 -1.98 -2.71 -12.30
CA THR A 176 -1.57 -2.41 -13.68
C THR A 176 -2.34 -3.27 -14.67
N ILE A 177 -2.52 -4.57 -14.38
CA ILE A 177 -3.31 -5.48 -15.22
C ILE A 177 -4.77 -5.01 -15.30
N ALA A 178 -5.38 -4.65 -14.17
CA ALA A 178 -6.75 -4.16 -14.10
C ALA A 178 -6.91 -2.84 -14.87
N ALA A 179 -6.00 -1.88 -14.70
CA ALA A 179 -6.04 -0.60 -15.38
C ALA A 179 -5.94 -0.79 -16.90
N VAL A 180 -5.02 -1.63 -17.36
CA VAL A 180 -4.78 -1.86 -18.79
C VAL A 180 -5.93 -2.64 -19.44
N ARG A 181 -6.45 -3.66 -18.76
CA ARG A 181 -7.62 -4.44 -19.23
C ARG A 181 -8.86 -3.58 -19.35
N THR A 182 -9.17 -2.80 -18.31
CA THR A 182 -10.37 -1.93 -18.31
C THR A 182 -10.28 -0.80 -19.33
N GLN A 183 -9.08 -0.32 -19.66
CA GLN A 183 -8.88 0.75 -20.64
C GLN A 183 -8.58 0.25 -22.06
N HIS A 184 -8.54 -1.06 -22.29
CA HIS A 184 -8.29 -1.66 -23.60
C HIS A 184 -6.97 -1.18 -24.23
N THR A 185 -5.92 -1.10 -23.42
CA THR A 185 -4.57 -0.70 -23.87
C THR A 185 -3.55 -1.82 -23.68
N LYS A 186 -2.28 -1.59 -23.99
CA LYS A 186 -1.19 -2.57 -23.80
C LYS A 186 -0.33 -2.20 -22.60
N MET A 187 0.14 -3.21 -21.86
CA MET A 187 0.99 -3.04 -20.67
C MET A 187 2.22 -2.18 -20.96
N LYS A 188 2.93 -2.49 -22.06
CA LYS A 188 4.14 -1.77 -22.50
C LYS A 188 3.86 -0.29 -22.79
N ASP A 189 2.70 0.01 -23.34
CA ASP A 189 2.34 1.38 -23.71
C ASP A 189 1.96 2.19 -22.47
N LYS A 190 1.16 1.61 -21.56
CA LYS A 190 0.91 2.20 -20.23
C LYS A 190 2.22 2.45 -19.49
N PHE A 191 3.11 1.46 -19.42
CA PHE A 191 4.39 1.59 -18.71
C PHE A 191 5.19 2.80 -19.18
N ARG A 192 5.33 3.00 -20.50
CA ARG A 192 6.07 4.13 -21.07
C ARG A 192 5.45 5.49 -20.73
N VAL A 193 4.13 5.57 -20.71
CA VAL A 193 3.40 6.80 -20.33
C VAL A 193 3.57 7.05 -18.84
N ASN A 194 3.30 6.03 -18.04
CA ASN A 194 3.30 6.10 -16.59
C ASN A 194 4.70 6.42 -16.04
N PHE A 195 5.74 5.76 -16.54
CA PHE A 195 7.12 5.99 -16.15
C PHE A 195 7.55 7.45 -16.30
N LYS A 196 7.14 8.11 -17.38
CA LYS A 196 7.43 9.54 -17.59
C LYS A 196 6.75 10.43 -16.56
N ILE A 197 5.56 10.04 -16.09
CA ILE A 197 4.79 10.82 -15.11
C ILE A 197 5.36 10.63 -13.71
N VAL A 198 5.70 9.40 -13.30
CA VAL A 198 6.03 9.09 -11.91
C VAL A 198 7.52 9.19 -11.57
N LEU A 199 8.41 9.04 -12.57
CA LEU A 199 9.86 9.12 -12.35
C LEU A 199 10.31 10.48 -11.75
N PRO A 200 9.81 11.65 -12.19
CA PRO A 200 10.16 12.92 -11.56
C PRO A 200 9.83 12.96 -10.07
N GLY A 201 8.69 12.37 -9.67
CA GLY A 201 8.29 12.25 -8.27
C GLY A 201 9.26 11.39 -7.46
N ALA A 202 9.71 10.26 -8.00
CA ALA A 202 10.70 9.40 -7.35
C ALA A 202 12.07 10.07 -7.18
N ILE A 203 12.54 10.78 -8.21
CA ILE A 203 13.79 11.55 -8.12
C ILE A 203 13.67 12.63 -7.05
N LEU A 204 12.55 13.35 -7.02
CA LEU A 204 12.32 14.38 -6.00
C LEU A 204 12.22 13.78 -4.59
N THR A 205 11.61 12.61 -4.42
CA THR A 205 11.64 11.88 -3.14
C THR A 205 13.07 11.58 -2.71
N ILE A 206 13.92 11.05 -3.61
CA ILE A 206 15.33 10.76 -3.31
C ILE A 206 16.04 12.02 -2.81
N VAL A 207 15.83 13.15 -3.47
CA VAL A 207 16.43 14.44 -3.10
C VAL A 207 15.92 14.89 -1.72
N ILE A 208 14.60 14.84 -1.48
CA ILE A 208 14.02 15.24 -0.19
C ILE A 208 14.54 14.35 0.93
N LEU A 209 14.55 13.03 0.74
CA LEU A 209 15.05 12.07 1.73
C LEU A 209 16.52 12.35 2.05
N TYR A 210 17.36 12.57 1.03
CA TYR A 210 18.78 12.91 1.21
C TYR A 210 18.98 14.13 2.11
N PHE A 211 18.20 15.21 1.90
CA PHE A 211 18.31 16.41 2.73
C PHE A 211 17.71 16.23 4.12
N LEU A 212 16.63 15.47 4.24
CA LEU A 212 15.94 15.25 5.52
C LEU A 212 16.75 14.35 6.46
N THR A 213 17.57 13.44 5.91
CA THR A 213 18.50 12.61 6.67
C THR A 213 19.90 13.20 6.80
N ASN A 214 20.13 14.40 6.26
CA ASN A 214 21.43 15.06 6.33
C ASN A 214 21.67 15.60 7.74
N GLY A 215 22.75 15.17 8.40
CA GLY A 215 23.06 15.53 9.78
C GLY A 215 22.47 14.59 10.84
N ILE A 216 21.82 13.50 10.44
CA ILE A 216 21.59 12.36 11.35
C ILE A 216 22.95 11.74 11.63
N SER A 217 23.47 12.00 12.82
CA SER A 217 24.76 11.49 13.27
C SER A 217 24.58 10.15 13.97
N LEU A 218 25.44 9.19 13.64
CA LEU A 218 25.62 8.00 14.45
C LEU A 218 25.96 8.38 15.90
N ASN A 219 25.36 7.65 16.83
CA ASN A 219 25.95 7.48 18.15
C ASN A 219 27.26 6.68 17.97
N HIS A 220 28.36 7.38 17.64
CA HIS A 220 29.71 6.81 17.43
C HIS A 220 30.27 6.07 18.66
N ALA A 221 29.55 6.07 19.78
CA ALA A 221 29.83 5.28 20.97
C ALA A 221 29.42 3.78 20.86
N LYS A 222 28.77 3.33 19.77
CA LYS A 222 28.40 1.92 19.58
C LYS A 222 29.35 1.21 18.61
N ASN A 223 29.97 0.11 19.05
CA ASN A 223 30.66 -0.83 18.15
C ASN A 223 29.66 -1.41 17.13
N TYR A 224 29.94 -1.25 15.84
CA TYR A 224 29.14 -1.81 14.73
C TYR A 224 29.50 -3.27 14.45
N ASP A 225 29.61 -4.11 15.48
CA ASP A 225 29.85 -5.54 15.27
C ASP A 225 28.63 -6.16 14.59
N TYR A 226 28.88 -6.87 13.49
CA TYR A 226 27.86 -7.61 12.74
C TYR A 226 28.32 -9.04 12.50
N ASP A 227 27.35 -9.96 12.48
CA ASP A 227 27.56 -11.34 12.03
C ASP A 227 26.90 -11.52 10.67
N LEU A 228 27.70 -11.79 9.64
CA LEU A 228 27.23 -11.97 8.27
C LEU A 228 26.20 -13.11 8.14
N ILE A 229 26.31 -14.17 8.96
CA ILE A 229 25.39 -15.30 8.94
C ILE A 229 23.99 -14.81 9.35
N LYS A 230 23.90 -13.96 10.38
CA LYS A 230 22.63 -13.40 10.86
C LYS A 230 21.98 -12.44 9.87
N VAL A 231 22.71 -11.95 8.87
CA VAL A 231 22.18 -11.10 7.78
C VAL A 231 21.54 -11.92 6.65
N VAL A 232 21.95 -13.19 6.50
CA VAL A 232 21.54 -14.05 5.37
C VAL A 232 20.02 -14.14 5.20
N PRO A 233 19.18 -14.29 6.25
CA PRO A 233 17.72 -14.35 6.06
C PRO A 233 17.13 -13.13 5.36
N TYR A 234 17.59 -11.93 5.68
CA TYR A 234 17.13 -10.69 5.03
C TYR A 234 17.60 -10.60 3.58
N ILE A 235 18.85 -11.00 3.30
CA ILE A 235 19.38 -11.00 1.94
C ILE A 235 18.63 -12.01 1.07
N ILE A 236 18.34 -13.20 1.58
CA ILE A 236 17.57 -14.20 0.82
C ILE A 236 16.14 -13.72 0.60
N VAL A 237 15.49 -13.15 1.63
CA VAL A 237 14.15 -12.54 1.47
C VAL A 237 14.18 -11.49 0.36
N LEU A 238 15.17 -10.60 0.39
CA LEU A 238 15.34 -9.55 -0.60
C LEU A 238 15.60 -10.09 -2.01
N VAL A 239 16.50 -11.07 -2.15
CA VAL A 239 16.85 -11.68 -3.43
C VAL A 239 15.67 -12.44 -4.01
N LEU A 240 14.99 -13.28 -3.23
CA LEU A 240 13.82 -14.02 -3.71
C LEU A 240 12.68 -13.06 -4.10
N ALA A 241 12.50 -11.98 -3.35
CA ALA A 241 11.55 -10.92 -3.69
C ALA A 241 11.93 -10.21 -5.00
N LEU A 242 13.21 -9.88 -5.21
CA LEU A 242 13.72 -9.32 -6.47
C LEU A 242 13.60 -10.28 -7.66
N LEU A 243 13.63 -11.58 -7.42
CA LEU A 243 13.38 -12.63 -8.41
C LEU A 243 11.88 -12.84 -8.68
N GLY A 244 10.99 -12.10 -7.99
CA GLY A 244 9.54 -12.20 -8.18
C GLY A 244 8.90 -13.43 -7.54
N VAL A 245 9.57 -14.07 -6.58
CA VAL A 245 9.00 -15.21 -5.83
C VAL A 245 7.84 -14.72 -4.96
N ASN A 246 6.80 -15.55 -4.84
CA ASN A 246 5.61 -15.22 -4.04
C ASN A 246 5.98 -14.89 -2.59
N VAL A 247 5.49 -13.77 -2.08
CA VAL A 247 5.81 -13.25 -0.75
C VAL A 247 5.56 -14.24 0.39
N ILE A 248 4.54 -15.11 0.30
CA ILE A 248 4.27 -16.13 1.31
C ILE A 248 5.44 -17.12 1.38
N ILE A 249 5.93 -17.57 0.23
CA ILE A 249 7.09 -18.48 0.14
C ILE A 249 8.33 -17.77 0.68
N VAL A 250 8.51 -16.49 0.33
CA VAL A 250 9.64 -15.67 0.77
C VAL A 250 9.65 -15.54 2.31
N LEU A 251 8.52 -15.21 2.94
CA LEU A 251 8.42 -15.02 4.38
C LEU A 251 8.53 -16.35 5.16
N ILE A 252 7.95 -17.44 4.65
CA ILE A 252 8.13 -18.77 5.24
C ILE A 252 9.60 -19.19 5.18
N GLY A 253 10.23 -19.07 4.01
CA GLY A 253 11.64 -19.39 3.82
C GLY A 253 12.56 -18.56 4.70
N GLY A 254 12.30 -17.24 4.79
CA GLY A 254 13.03 -16.33 5.67
C GLY A 254 12.88 -16.70 7.14
N THR A 255 11.68 -17.05 7.60
CA THR A 255 11.41 -17.46 8.99
C THR A 255 12.11 -18.76 9.33
N LEU A 256 12.05 -19.76 8.44
CA LEU A 256 12.73 -21.04 8.61
C LEU A 256 14.24 -20.85 8.71
N LEU A 257 14.82 -20.05 7.81
CA LEU A 257 16.25 -19.81 7.81
C LEU A 257 16.70 -19.04 9.05
N ALA A 258 15.95 -18.03 9.47
CA ALA A 258 16.21 -17.30 10.71
C ALA A 258 16.12 -18.24 11.93
N GLY A 259 15.15 -19.15 11.95
CA GLY A 259 15.01 -20.17 12.97
C GLY A 259 16.20 -21.15 13.01
N ILE A 260 16.64 -21.65 11.85
CA ILE A 260 17.79 -22.56 11.75
C ILE A 260 19.06 -21.87 12.27
N ILE A 261 19.33 -20.63 11.84
CA ILE A 261 20.51 -19.88 12.27
C ILE A 261 20.47 -19.62 13.78
N GLY A 262 19.34 -19.15 14.31
CA GLY A 262 19.21 -18.88 15.74
C GLY A 262 19.29 -20.12 16.64
N LEU A 263 18.95 -21.31 16.13
CA LEU A 263 19.18 -22.58 16.80
C LEU A 263 20.65 -23.01 16.74
N MET A 264 21.32 -22.79 15.61
CA MET A 264 22.72 -23.18 15.40
C MET A 264 23.70 -22.33 16.22
N ASP A 265 23.45 -21.02 16.32
CA ASP A 265 24.34 -20.08 17.03
C ASP A 265 24.01 -19.92 18.53
N GLY A 266 22.95 -20.58 18.99
CA GLY A 266 22.51 -20.56 20.39
C GLY A 266 21.77 -19.29 20.81
N SER A 267 21.34 -18.43 19.88
CA SER A 267 20.52 -17.23 20.19
C SER A 267 19.20 -17.60 20.88
N PHE A 268 18.63 -18.76 20.54
CA PHE A 268 17.51 -19.36 21.26
C PHE A 268 17.51 -20.89 21.10
N GLY A 269 16.89 -21.59 22.05
CA GLY A 269 16.56 -23.02 21.90
C GLY A 269 15.24 -23.25 21.16
N TRP A 270 14.83 -24.51 20.99
CA TRP A 270 13.58 -24.88 20.32
C TRP A 270 12.35 -24.17 20.88
N MET A 271 12.22 -24.10 22.21
CA MET A 271 11.12 -23.38 22.86
C MET A 271 11.18 -21.87 22.60
N GLY A 272 12.38 -21.29 22.53
CA GLY A 272 12.56 -19.89 22.20
C GLY A 272 12.20 -19.57 20.74
N LEU A 273 12.46 -20.48 19.81
CA LEU A 273 12.01 -20.37 18.42
C LEU A 273 10.48 -20.34 18.33
N LEU A 274 9.81 -21.28 19.00
CA LEU A 274 8.34 -21.34 19.01
C LEU A 274 7.72 -20.08 19.65
N ASP A 275 8.28 -19.59 20.75
CA ASP A 275 7.87 -18.34 21.40
C ASP A 275 8.09 -17.13 20.49
N ALA A 276 9.23 -17.05 19.80
CA ALA A 276 9.52 -15.97 18.87
C ALA A 276 8.53 -15.94 17.69
N ILE A 277 8.25 -17.10 17.08
CA ILE A 277 7.25 -17.20 16.00
C ILE A 277 5.87 -16.78 16.54
N SER A 278 5.45 -17.33 17.68
CA SER A 278 4.13 -17.04 18.28
C SER A 278 3.94 -15.55 18.59
N LYS A 279 4.91 -14.92 19.27
CA LYS A 279 4.87 -13.47 19.56
C LYS A 279 4.86 -12.63 18.28
N GLY A 280 5.59 -13.06 17.26
CA GLY A 280 5.57 -12.42 15.94
C GLY A 280 4.18 -12.46 15.32
N ILE A 281 3.54 -13.62 15.32
CA ILE A 281 2.16 -13.79 14.81
C ILE A 281 1.17 -12.91 15.59
N ILE A 282 1.19 -13.00 16.92
CA ILE A 282 0.27 -12.25 17.80
C ILE A 282 0.44 -10.74 17.60
N SER A 283 1.67 -10.26 17.39
CA SER A 283 1.92 -8.83 17.17
C SER A 283 1.22 -8.25 15.93
N MET A 284 0.81 -9.11 14.98
CA MET A 284 0.13 -8.71 13.74
C MET A 284 -1.36 -9.10 13.71
N GLU A 285 -1.88 -9.75 14.76
CA GLU A 285 -3.25 -10.26 14.81
C GLU A 285 -4.28 -9.13 14.75
N ASP A 286 -4.11 -8.09 15.57
CA ASP A 286 -5.00 -6.91 15.60
C ASP A 286 -5.11 -6.28 14.21
N ILE A 287 -3.97 -6.18 13.53
CA ILE A 287 -3.85 -5.61 12.20
C ILE A 287 -4.53 -6.47 11.13
N ALA A 288 -4.35 -7.79 11.20
CA ALA A 288 -5.06 -8.73 10.33
C ALA A 288 -6.58 -8.65 10.53
N MET A 289 -7.04 -8.55 11.79
CA MET A 289 -8.45 -8.40 12.13
C MET A 289 -9.04 -7.08 11.62
N ILE A 290 -8.30 -5.97 11.72
CA ILE A 290 -8.72 -4.68 11.16
C ILE A 290 -8.91 -4.79 9.63
N ALA A 291 -7.98 -5.42 8.92
CA ALA A 291 -8.09 -5.62 7.47
C ALA A 291 -9.36 -6.41 7.10
N LEU A 292 -9.69 -7.44 7.87
CA LEU A 292 -10.91 -8.24 7.71
C LEU A 292 -12.17 -7.38 7.90
N LEU A 293 -12.22 -6.58 8.98
CA LEU A 293 -13.35 -5.69 9.28
C LEU A 293 -13.55 -4.63 8.19
N ILE A 294 -12.46 -4.04 7.69
CA ILE A 294 -12.49 -3.10 6.56
C ILE A 294 -13.02 -3.80 5.31
N GLY A 295 -12.53 -5.00 4.97
CA GLY A 295 -13.01 -5.75 3.81
C GLY A 295 -14.52 -5.99 3.85
N GLY A 296 -15.05 -6.35 5.02
CA GLY A 296 -16.49 -6.53 5.20
C GLY A 296 -17.28 -5.21 5.15
N LEU A 297 -16.76 -4.13 5.75
CA LEU A 297 -17.35 -2.79 5.66
C LEU A 297 -17.48 -2.35 4.21
N VAL A 298 -16.41 -2.49 3.43
CA VAL A 298 -16.37 -2.16 2.01
C VAL A 298 -17.37 -3.00 1.22
N GLY A 299 -17.50 -4.28 1.54
CA GLY A 299 -18.55 -5.14 0.96
C GLY A 299 -19.96 -4.59 1.18
N ILE A 300 -20.28 -4.11 2.39
CA ILE A 300 -21.57 -3.48 2.70
C ILE A 300 -21.75 -2.18 1.90
N ILE A 301 -20.72 -1.33 1.83
CA ILE A 301 -20.77 -0.05 1.08
C ILE A 301 -21.06 -0.30 -0.41
N GLN A 302 -20.39 -1.30 -0.99
CA GLN A 302 -20.59 -1.69 -2.39
C GLN A 302 -22.00 -2.23 -2.63
N HIS A 303 -22.48 -3.11 -1.77
CA HIS A 303 -23.83 -3.68 -1.86
C HIS A 303 -24.92 -2.61 -1.74
N ASN A 304 -24.73 -1.63 -0.85
CA ASN A 304 -25.68 -0.56 -0.63
C ASN A 304 -25.66 0.56 -1.68
N GLY A 305 -24.79 0.50 -2.70
CA GLY A 305 -24.79 1.45 -3.82
C GLY A 305 -23.88 2.67 -3.68
N GLY A 306 -22.95 2.66 -2.71
CA GLY A 306 -22.09 3.81 -2.43
C GLY A 306 -21.12 4.12 -3.56
N ILE A 307 -20.52 3.09 -4.14
CA ILE A 307 -19.59 3.24 -5.26
C ILE A 307 -20.33 3.77 -6.51
N GLN A 308 -21.52 3.26 -6.80
CA GLN A 308 -22.34 3.69 -7.94
C GLN A 308 -22.73 5.16 -7.85
N TRP A 309 -22.95 5.66 -6.64
CA TRP A 309 -23.21 7.08 -6.43
C TRP A 309 -21.99 7.95 -6.73
N LEU A 310 -20.81 7.58 -6.24
CA LEU A 310 -19.55 8.27 -6.56
C LEU A 310 -19.33 8.34 -8.07
N LEU A 311 -19.56 7.20 -8.73
CA LEU A 311 -19.45 7.03 -10.16
C LEU A 311 -20.35 8.00 -10.96
N GLN A 312 -21.62 8.13 -10.57
CA GLN A 312 -22.56 9.06 -11.21
C GLN A 312 -22.28 10.53 -10.89
N PHE A 313 -21.90 10.82 -9.65
CA PHE A 313 -21.60 12.18 -9.21
C PHE A 313 -20.45 12.78 -10.02
N VAL A 314 -19.35 12.04 -10.20
CA VAL A 314 -18.20 12.50 -10.97
C VAL A 314 -18.56 12.73 -12.44
N ARG A 315 -19.31 11.80 -13.07
CA ARG A 315 -19.76 11.95 -14.46
C ARG A 315 -20.52 13.25 -14.69
N SER A 316 -21.38 13.66 -13.76
CA SER A 316 -22.18 14.89 -13.89
C SER A 316 -21.36 16.20 -13.93
N LYS A 317 -20.07 16.15 -13.57
CA LYS A 317 -19.20 17.33 -13.46
C LYS A 317 -18.21 17.47 -14.63
N VAL A 318 -18.09 16.45 -15.49
CA VAL A 318 -17.14 16.47 -16.62
C VAL A 318 -17.72 17.28 -17.78
N LYS A 319 -16.94 18.23 -18.32
CA LYS A 319 -17.34 19.11 -19.45
C LYS A 319 -16.27 19.29 -20.52
N SER A 320 -15.07 18.75 -20.33
CA SER A 320 -13.93 18.94 -21.23
C SER A 320 -12.98 17.76 -21.13
N LYS A 321 -12.07 17.61 -22.09
CA LYS A 321 -11.04 16.55 -22.07
C LYS A 321 -10.15 16.57 -20.81
N ARG A 322 -9.71 17.75 -20.37
CA ARG A 322 -8.99 17.89 -19.08
C ARG A 322 -9.89 17.58 -17.90
N GLY A 323 -11.16 18.02 -17.95
CA GLY A 323 -12.17 17.66 -16.96
C GLY A 323 -12.44 16.16 -16.89
N ALA A 324 -12.30 15.44 -18.01
CA ALA A 324 -12.48 13.99 -18.10
C ALA A 324 -11.31 13.26 -17.42
N GLU A 325 -10.07 13.70 -17.65
CA GLU A 325 -8.89 13.18 -16.94
C GLU A 325 -8.97 13.43 -15.43
N LEU A 326 -9.35 14.64 -15.00
CA LEU A 326 -9.60 14.94 -13.59
C LEU A 326 -10.78 14.14 -13.02
N GLY A 327 -11.81 13.91 -13.83
CA GLY A 327 -12.95 13.07 -13.50
C GLY A 327 -12.50 11.65 -13.21
N ILE A 328 -11.73 11.03 -14.12
CA ILE A 328 -11.18 9.68 -13.94
C ILE A 328 -10.28 9.60 -12.70
N ALA A 329 -9.41 10.58 -12.49
CA ALA A 329 -8.58 10.67 -11.29
C ALA A 329 -9.44 10.70 -10.02
N SER A 330 -10.43 11.59 -9.97
CA SER A 330 -11.35 11.71 -8.83
C SER A 330 -12.16 10.43 -8.60
N LEU A 331 -12.60 9.78 -9.69
CA LEU A 331 -13.38 8.55 -9.67
C LEU A 331 -12.66 7.45 -8.91
N VAL A 332 -11.43 7.15 -9.36
CA VAL A 332 -10.64 6.06 -8.78
C VAL A 332 -10.14 6.44 -7.39
N SER A 333 -9.75 7.69 -7.14
CA SER A 333 -9.30 8.12 -5.83
C SER A 333 -10.38 8.02 -4.78
N VAL A 334 -11.61 8.44 -5.08
CA VAL A 334 -12.69 8.34 -4.08
C VAL A 334 -13.10 6.88 -3.87
N ALA A 335 -13.07 6.05 -4.91
CA ALA A 335 -13.23 4.61 -4.75
C ALA A 335 -12.10 4.00 -3.90
N ASP A 336 -10.85 4.43 -4.09
CA ASP A 336 -9.68 3.94 -3.35
C ASP A 336 -9.71 4.36 -1.89
N ILE A 337 -9.97 5.64 -1.62
CA ILE A 337 -10.22 6.14 -0.27
C ILE A 337 -11.34 5.34 0.39
N ALA A 338 -12.41 5.02 -0.34
CA ALA A 338 -13.53 4.27 0.22
C ALA A 338 -13.26 2.79 0.45
N THR A 339 -12.44 2.15 -0.38
CA THR A 339 -12.22 0.71 -0.31
C THR A 339 -10.90 0.32 0.35
N ALA A 340 -9.97 1.27 0.49
CA ALA A 340 -8.56 1.02 0.81
C ALA A 340 -7.95 -0.09 -0.05
N ASN A 341 -8.46 -0.28 -1.28
CA ASN A 341 -8.02 -1.34 -2.17
C ASN A 341 -7.92 -0.80 -3.60
N ASN A 342 -6.69 -0.52 -4.00
CA ASN A 342 -6.36 0.06 -5.30
C ASN A 342 -6.83 -0.83 -6.46
N THR A 343 -6.63 -2.14 -6.37
CA THR A 343 -7.09 -3.09 -7.41
C THR A 343 -8.62 -3.08 -7.55
N ILE A 344 -9.36 -3.20 -6.45
CA ILE A 344 -10.84 -3.18 -6.47
C ILE A 344 -11.33 -1.84 -7.02
N SER A 345 -10.70 -0.74 -6.60
CA SER A 345 -11.06 0.61 -7.03
C SER A 345 -10.87 0.81 -8.53
N ILE A 346 -9.76 0.32 -9.07
CA ILE A 346 -9.48 0.36 -10.51
C ILE A 346 -10.47 -0.51 -11.29
N ILE A 347 -10.76 -1.73 -10.84
CA ILE A 347 -11.71 -2.62 -11.51
C ILE A 347 -13.12 -2.03 -11.52
N MET A 348 -13.56 -1.46 -10.40
CA MET A 348 -14.89 -0.87 -10.26
C MET A 348 -15.04 0.44 -11.04
N SER A 349 -13.99 1.27 -11.04
CA SER A 349 -13.99 2.57 -11.72
C SER A 349 -13.67 2.44 -13.21
N GLY A 350 -13.00 1.37 -13.61
CA GLY A 350 -12.45 1.16 -14.95
C GLY A 350 -13.47 1.28 -16.10
N PRO A 351 -14.61 0.57 -16.08
CA PRO A 351 -15.62 0.67 -17.13
C PRO A 351 -16.18 2.08 -17.30
N LEU A 352 -16.44 2.80 -16.21
CA LEU A 352 -16.90 4.19 -16.29
C LEU A 352 -15.79 5.14 -16.75
N ALA A 353 -14.57 4.94 -16.25
CA ALA A 353 -13.41 5.69 -16.72
C ALA A 353 -13.19 5.49 -18.23
N LYS A 354 -13.45 4.28 -18.75
CA LYS A 354 -13.39 3.98 -20.18
C LYS A 354 -14.46 4.74 -20.96
N ASN A 355 -15.71 4.71 -20.48
CA ASN A 355 -16.80 5.47 -21.11
C ASN A 355 -16.50 6.98 -21.15
N ILE A 356 -16.00 7.54 -20.04
CA ILE A 356 -15.58 8.96 -19.97
C ILE A 356 -14.40 9.21 -20.92
N ALA A 357 -13.43 8.31 -20.97
CA ALA A 357 -12.27 8.44 -21.84
C ALA A 357 -12.68 8.45 -23.32
N ASP A 358 -13.61 7.58 -23.72
CA ASP A 358 -14.09 7.50 -25.11
C ASP A 358 -14.93 8.72 -25.49
N GLU A 359 -15.83 9.18 -24.61
CA GLU A 359 -16.70 10.35 -24.85
C GLU A 359 -15.88 11.65 -25.05
N TYR A 360 -14.76 11.80 -24.33
CA TYR A 360 -13.91 12.99 -24.37
C TYR A 360 -12.56 12.78 -25.10
N GLU A 361 -12.42 11.67 -25.82
CA GLU A 361 -11.23 11.27 -26.59
C GLU A 361 -9.91 11.27 -25.77
N VAL A 362 -9.96 10.90 -24.49
CA VAL A 362 -8.76 10.70 -23.66
C VAL A 362 -8.01 9.46 -24.15
N ASP A 363 -6.70 9.58 -24.35
CA ASP A 363 -5.89 8.45 -24.83
C ASP A 363 -5.95 7.29 -23.81
N PRO A 364 -6.25 6.05 -24.24
CA PRO A 364 -6.45 4.92 -23.32
C PRO A 364 -5.19 4.57 -22.51
N ARG A 365 -3.99 4.85 -23.05
CA ARG A 365 -2.72 4.70 -22.31
C ARG A 365 -2.63 5.68 -21.14
N LYS A 366 -3.11 6.91 -21.37
CA LYS A 366 -3.15 7.97 -20.36
C LYS A 366 -4.26 7.70 -19.34
N SER A 367 -5.45 7.29 -19.78
CA SER A 367 -6.54 6.86 -18.89
C SER A 367 -6.09 5.73 -17.95
N ALA A 368 -5.42 4.69 -18.48
CA ALA A 368 -4.90 3.59 -17.67
C ALA A 368 -3.84 4.06 -16.67
N SER A 369 -2.98 5.02 -17.07
CA SER A 369 -1.97 5.59 -16.16
C SER A 369 -2.63 6.42 -15.05
N ILE A 370 -3.66 7.22 -15.36
CA ILE A 370 -4.41 7.99 -14.37
C ILE A 370 -5.11 7.06 -13.38
N LEU A 371 -5.79 6.02 -13.85
CA LEU A 371 -6.43 5.03 -12.97
C LEU A 371 -5.43 4.43 -11.97
N ASP A 372 -4.25 4.06 -12.46
CA ASP A 372 -3.23 3.42 -11.61
C ASP A 372 -2.59 4.42 -10.63
N ILE A 373 -2.17 5.60 -11.10
CA ILE A 373 -1.58 6.65 -10.25
C ILE A 373 -2.53 7.05 -9.13
N PHE A 374 -3.79 7.32 -9.47
CA PHE A 374 -4.77 7.86 -8.53
C PHE A 374 -5.47 6.78 -7.70
N GLY A 375 -5.41 5.52 -8.14
CA GLY A 375 -5.72 4.36 -7.29
C GLY A 375 -4.57 4.00 -6.36
N GLY A 376 -3.32 4.31 -6.72
CA GLY A 376 -2.16 4.05 -5.89
C GLY A 376 -1.90 5.13 -4.84
N CYS A 377 -1.83 6.41 -5.23
CA CYS A 377 -1.27 7.47 -4.39
C CYS A 377 -1.91 7.64 -3.00
N PHE A 378 -3.21 7.39 -2.87
CA PHE A 378 -3.90 7.49 -1.58
C PHE A 378 -3.54 6.33 -0.64
N GLN A 379 -3.17 5.17 -1.15
CA GLN A 379 -2.80 4.03 -0.31
C GLN A 379 -1.66 4.34 0.67
N GLY A 380 -0.72 5.20 0.31
CA GLY A 380 0.34 5.61 1.22
C GLY A 380 -0.06 6.68 2.23
N LEU A 381 -1.26 7.23 2.10
CA LEU A 381 -1.79 8.33 2.91
C LEU A 381 -2.89 7.87 3.86
N LEU A 382 -3.59 6.78 3.52
CA LEU A 382 -4.69 6.27 4.33
C LEU A 382 -4.13 5.47 5.50
N PRO A 383 -4.43 5.83 6.77
CA PRO A 383 -3.94 5.10 7.94
C PRO A 383 -4.51 3.68 8.04
N TYR A 384 -5.54 3.39 7.25
CA TYR A 384 -6.21 2.11 7.17
C TYR A 384 -5.89 1.33 5.89
N SER A 385 -4.93 1.81 5.08
CA SER A 385 -4.48 1.06 3.92
C SER A 385 -3.69 -0.18 4.31
N PRO A 386 -3.73 -1.24 3.49
CA PRO A 386 -2.88 -2.41 3.63
C PRO A 386 -1.39 -2.08 3.81
N GLN A 387 -0.88 -1.12 3.02
CA GLN A 387 0.53 -0.76 2.96
C GLN A 387 0.96 -0.03 4.23
N VAL A 388 0.18 0.97 4.67
CA VAL A 388 0.51 1.75 5.87
C VAL A 388 0.33 0.89 7.11
N ILE A 389 -0.75 0.11 7.19
CA ILE A 389 -0.98 -0.85 8.30
C ILE A 389 0.18 -1.85 8.38
N SER A 390 0.63 -2.41 7.26
CA SER A 390 1.72 -3.39 7.25
C SER A 390 3.02 -2.81 7.81
N ALA A 391 3.39 -1.59 7.39
CA ALA A 391 4.60 -0.94 7.86
C ALA A 391 4.49 -0.53 9.34
N ALA A 392 3.35 0.07 9.71
CA ALA A 392 3.09 0.50 11.08
C ALA A 392 3.04 -0.68 12.07
N GLY A 393 2.49 -1.82 11.63
CA GLY A 393 2.43 -3.05 12.40
C GLY A 393 3.81 -3.58 12.77
N VAL A 394 4.68 -3.74 11.77
CA VAL A 394 6.06 -4.18 11.99
C VAL A 394 6.80 -3.25 12.96
N ALA A 395 6.54 -1.95 12.88
CA ALA A 395 7.16 -0.97 13.76
C ALA A 395 6.47 -0.78 15.12
N GLY A 396 5.30 -1.38 15.35
CA GLY A 396 4.51 -1.19 16.57
C GLY A 396 4.09 0.27 16.82
N ILE A 397 3.87 1.06 15.76
CA ILE A 397 3.48 2.47 15.85
C ILE A 397 2.09 2.72 15.28
N SER A 398 1.48 3.87 15.62
CA SER A 398 0.23 4.28 15.00
C SER A 398 0.43 4.56 13.49
N PRO A 399 -0.43 4.02 12.60
CA PRO A 399 -0.41 4.29 11.16
C PRO A 399 -0.39 5.77 10.77
N LEU A 400 -1.00 6.65 11.58
CA LEU A 400 -1.03 8.10 11.31
C LEU A 400 0.32 8.77 11.44
N MET A 401 1.24 8.19 12.21
CA MET A 401 2.59 8.73 12.35
C MET A 401 3.33 8.74 11.02
N LEU A 402 2.96 7.86 10.08
CA LEU A 402 3.56 7.79 8.74
C LEU A 402 3.07 8.92 7.83
N PHE A 403 1.87 9.47 8.05
CA PHE A 403 1.24 10.43 7.13
C PHE A 403 2.11 11.66 6.82
N PRO A 404 2.75 12.34 7.80
CA PRO A 404 3.64 13.47 7.52
C PRO A 404 4.86 13.09 6.67
N TYR A 405 5.24 11.81 6.68
CA TYR A 405 6.41 11.28 5.99
C TYR A 405 6.08 10.54 4.69
N SER A 406 4.81 10.48 4.28
CA SER A 406 4.37 9.85 3.03
C SER A 406 4.72 10.68 1.79
N ILE A 407 6.00 11.06 1.66
CA ILE A 407 6.55 11.96 0.64
C ILE A 407 6.25 11.46 -0.78
N TYR A 408 6.64 10.22 -1.10
CA TYR A 408 6.43 9.69 -2.45
C TYR A 408 4.94 9.53 -2.81
N PRO A 409 4.06 8.96 -1.95
CA PRO A 409 2.62 8.93 -2.22
C PRO A 409 2.02 10.30 -2.56
N ILE A 410 2.42 11.36 -1.82
CA ILE A 410 2.03 12.75 -2.14
C ILE A 410 2.56 13.16 -3.51
N LEU A 411 3.86 12.97 -3.76
CA LEU A 411 4.50 13.35 -5.02
C LEU A 411 3.96 12.57 -6.23
N LEU A 412 3.53 11.32 -6.05
CA LEU A 412 2.86 10.52 -7.07
C LEU A 412 1.55 11.18 -7.50
N GLY A 413 0.71 11.59 -6.54
CA GLY A 413 -0.53 12.32 -6.80
C GLY A 413 -0.27 13.68 -7.46
N VAL A 414 0.72 14.44 -6.95
CA VAL A 414 1.12 15.74 -7.52
C VAL A 414 1.60 15.59 -8.97
N CYS A 415 2.45 14.60 -9.26
CA CYS A 415 2.92 14.34 -10.61
C CYS A 415 1.77 13.94 -11.54
N GLY A 416 0.80 13.15 -11.06
CA GLY A 416 -0.44 12.85 -11.77
C GLY A 416 -1.25 14.11 -12.11
N LEU A 417 -1.44 15.02 -11.14
CA LEU A 417 -2.16 16.28 -11.36
C LEU A 417 -1.42 17.19 -12.35
N VAL A 418 -0.10 17.33 -12.23
CA VAL A 418 0.76 18.07 -13.16
C VAL A 418 0.62 17.49 -14.57
N ALA A 419 0.65 16.16 -14.72
CA ALA A 419 0.47 15.49 -16.00
C ALA A 419 -0.90 15.80 -16.65
N ILE A 420 -1.97 15.89 -15.86
CA ILE A 420 -3.30 16.28 -16.34
C ILE A 420 -3.34 17.76 -16.76
N ILE A 421 -2.88 18.66 -15.89
CA ILE A 421 -2.94 20.12 -16.11
C ILE A 421 -2.13 20.52 -17.35
N PHE A 422 -0.90 20.01 -17.48
CA PHE A 422 0.00 20.34 -18.58
C PHE A 422 -0.17 19.44 -19.82
N ASN A 423 -1.11 18.49 -19.77
CA ASN A 423 -1.31 17.48 -20.82
C ASN A 423 -0.01 16.73 -21.18
N PHE A 424 0.69 16.26 -20.14
CA PHE A 424 1.92 15.50 -20.24
C PHE A 424 1.67 14.00 -19.96
N PRO A 425 2.37 13.08 -20.65
CA PRO A 425 3.13 13.30 -21.87
C PRO A 425 2.19 13.57 -23.06
N LYS A 426 2.62 14.42 -24.00
CA LYS A 426 1.91 14.60 -25.28
C LYS A 426 2.05 13.33 -26.12
N LEU A 427 0.95 12.60 -26.30
CA LEU A 427 0.92 11.36 -27.07
C LEU A 427 0.57 11.67 -28.53
N LYS A 428 1.35 11.10 -29.47
CA LYS A 428 0.97 11.11 -30.88
C LYS A 428 -0.24 10.18 -31.06
N LYS A 429 -1.24 10.60 -31.85
CA LYS A 429 -2.32 9.71 -32.31
C LYS A 429 -1.66 8.51 -33.00
N ASN A 430 -1.91 7.29 -32.52
CA ASN A 430 -1.48 6.10 -33.23
C ASN A 430 -2.33 6.01 -34.50
N SER A 431 -1.70 6.10 -35.67
CA SER A 431 -2.32 6.01 -37.00
C SER A 431 -2.69 4.58 -37.43
N ASN A 432 -2.79 3.61 -36.50
CA ASN A 432 -2.85 2.18 -36.83
C ASN A 432 -4.09 1.45 -36.28
N HIS A 433 -5.26 2.11 -36.22
CA HIS A 433 -6.53 1.41 -35.95
C HIS A 433 -7.51 1.38 -37.13
N ASP A 434 -7.06 1.70 -38.35
CA ASP A 434 -7.85 1.57 -39.59
C ASP A 434 -7.45 0.34 -40.42
N GLY A 435 -7.19 -0.81 -39.80
CA GLY A 435 -6.84 -1.98 -40.59
C GLY A 435 -6.71 -3.28 -39.82
N VAL A 436 -7.85 -3.87 -39.44
CA VAL A 436 -8.12 -5.31 -39.59
C VAL A 436 -9.63 -5.45 -39.78
N GLY A 437 -10.04 -5.81 -41.00
CA GLY A 437 -11.38 -6.31 -41.31
C GLY A 437 -11.53 -7.79 -41.03
#